data_AF-A0A1E4RMT8-F1
#
_entry.id   AF-A0A1E4RMT8-F1
#
_cell.length_a   1.000
_cell.length_b   1.000
_cell.length_c   1.000
_cell.angle_alpha   90.00
_cell.angle_beta   90.00
_cell.angle_gamma   90.00
#
_symmetry.space_group_name_H-M   'P 1'
#
loop_
_entity.id
_entity.type
_entity.pdbx_description
1 polymer ?
#
loop_
_entity_poly.entity_id
_entity_poly.type
_entity_poly.pdbx_seq_one_letter_code
_entity_poly.pdbx_strand_id
1 'polypeptide(L)'
;MKKRVLKYGGKSGLLPEVRPVFKRYPIRPPSEKEQAAFDKIEQGYAEGVPVPKSKGLQISRKPIPKPVLTVDERIKMFIEDRRPKVEDESKLNEQEKWELKKDNIRREYLKEAYKREEERLSRLDELKAKKDASDAAAKSKKQHTGDSESTKLTLPTIDSYLQGSLMRNRTPNEEAILKEKRTLNRKTLELKEREKKANQLLELYHSAAKFITTEEELNDAVHQAFEVDVGRFDSNISAIGEKLRSGGNVFTNLDKNANLLQNHALGQINGKPGLQAIKETISGRAQKLRIDADLANENSSS
;
A
#
# COMPACT_ATOMS: atom_id res chain seq x y z
N MET A 1 1.04 36.12 20.40
CA MET A 1 1.92 36.01 19.20
C MET A 1 1.28 35.06 18.18
N LYS A 2 1.17 35.45 16.90
CA LYS A 2 0.57 34.58 15.86
C LYS A 2 1.51 33.41 15.56
N LYS A 3 1.05 32.17 15.74
CA LYS A 3 1.85 30.91 15.61
C LYS A 3 2.67 30.80 14.30
N ARG A 4 2.22 31.42 13.21
CA ARG A 4 2.87 31.36 11.87
C ARG A 4 4.08 32.28 11.71
N VAL A 5 4.30 33.24 12.62
CA VAL A 5 5.39 34.23 12.52
C VAL A 5 6.75 33.64 12.89
N LEU A 6 6.77 32.55 13.68
CA LEU A 6 7.99 31.83 14.04
C LEU A 6 8.71 31.20 12.83
N LYS A 7 7.95 30.77 11.81
CA LYS A 7 8.52 30.25 10.54
C LYS A 7 9.43 31.29 9.85
N TYR A 8 9.16 32.57 10.04
CA TYR A 8 9.88 33.68 9.43
C TYR A 8 10.80 34.40 10.43
N GLY A 9 11.24 33.70 11.47
CA GLY A 9 12.18 34.23 12.47
C GLY A 9 11.58 35.33 13.34
N GLY A 10 10.28 35.28 13.63
CA GLY A 10 9.62 36.26 14.51
C GLY A 10 9.26 37.60 13.84
N LYS A 11 9.55 37.77 12.54
CA LYS A 11 9.29 39.01 11.80
C LYS A 11 7.84 39.10 11.34
N SER A 12 7.14 40.16 11.75
CA SER A 12 5.78 40.46 11.28
C SER A 12 5.81 41.22 9.95
N GLY A 13 5.06 40.73 8.95
CA GLY A 13 5.00 41.31 7.61
C GLY A 13 5.83 40.53 6.59
N LEU A 14 5.41 40.57 5.31
CA LEU A 14 6.11 39.93 4.21
C LEU A 14 6.66 41.01 3.28
N LEU A 15 7.98 41.01 3.09
CA LEU A 15 8.63 41.82 2.05
C LEU A 15 8.36 41.18 0.68
N PRO A 16 8.26 41.98 -0.40
CA PRO A 16 8.19 41.43 -1.74
C PRO A 16 9.47 40.64 -2.06
N GLU A 17 9.35 39.66 -2.94
CA GLU A 17 10.49 38.85 -3.35
C GLU A 17 11.56 39.70 -4.04
N VAL A 18 12.82 39.48 -3.65
CA VAL A 18 13.97 40.17 -4.24
C VAL A 18 14.09 39.76 -5.71
N ARG A 19 14.06 40.75 -6.61
CA ARG A 19 14.20 40.51 -8.05
C ARG A 19 15.67 40.19 -8.36
N PRO A 20 16.01 39.02 -8.93
CA PRO A 20 17.39 38.72 -9.29
C PRO A 20 17.85 39.62 -10.44
N VAL A 21 19.13 40.02 -10.39
CA VAL A 21 19.77 40.82 -11.44
C VAL A 21 19.80 40.03 -12.76
N PHE A 22 20.08 38.73 -12.66
CA PHE A 22 20.18 37.82 -13.81
C PHE A 22 18.96 36.90 -13.88
N LYS A 23 17.98 37.24 -14.74
CA LYS A 23 16.69 36.52 -14.83
C LYS A 23 16.63 35.40 -15.87
N ARG A 24 17.12 35.67 -17.09
CA ARG A 24 16.88 34.81 -18.26
C ARG A 24 17.98 33.77 -18.46
N TYR A 25 19.22 34.25 -18.54
CA TYR A 25 20.40 33.44 -18.83
C TYR A 25 21.31 33.35 -17.60
N PRO A 26 21.78 32.14 -17.24
CA PRO A 26 22.80 31.96 -16.22
C PRO A 26 24.15 32.51 -16.70
N ILE A 27 25.01 32.88 -15.74
CA ILE A 27 26.34 33.46 -16.03
C ILE A 27 27.42 32.41 -16.16
N ARG A 28 27.31 31.36 -15.35
CA ARG A 28 28.22 30.23 -15.35
C ARG A 28 27.48 28.96 -15.76
N PRO A 29 28.20 27.98 -16.33
CA PRO A 29 27.65 26.64 -16.46
C PRO A 29 27.33 26.03 -15.08
N PRO A 30 26.37 25.09 -15.03
CA PRO A 30 26.11 24.33 -13.82
C PRO A 30 27.36 23.55 -13.41
N SER A 31 27.62 23.48 -12.10
CA SER A 31 28.73 22.68 -11.54
C SER A 31 28.50 21.19 -11.79
N GLU A 32 29.55 20.37 -11.81
CA GLU A 32 29.45 18.91 -11.98
C GLU A 32 28.45 18.26 -11.02
N LYS A 33 28.40 18.72 -9.76
CA LYS A 33 27.41 18.25 -8.78
C LYS A 33 25.98 18.64 -9.15
N GLU A 34 25.79 19.86 -9.66
CA GLU A 34 24.48 20.34 -10.10
C GLU A 34 24.04 19.55 -11.33
N GLN A 35 24.95 19.31 -12.30
CA GLN A 35 24.71 18.48 -13.48
C GLN A 35 24.34 17.04 -13.09
N ALA A 36 25.13 16.39 -12.23
CA ALA A 36 24.84 15.04 -11.76
C ALA A 36 23.48 14.96 -11.03
N ALA A 37 23.10 16.00 -10.28
CA ALA A 37 21.79 16.08 -9.66
C ALA A 37 20.66 16.25 -10.68
N PHE A 38 20.88 17.03 -11.74
CA PHE A 38 19.94 17.14 -12.86
C PHE A 38 19.80 15.82 -13.63
N ASP A 39 20.91 15.15 -13.93
CA ASP A 39 20.94 13.89 -14.68
C ASP A 39 20.32 12.72 -13.90
N LYS A 40 20.41 12.75 -12.56
CA LYS A 40 19.74 11.78 -11.69
C LYS A 40 18.22 11.86 -11.78
N ILE A 41 17.67 13.02 -12.13
CA ILE A 41 16.23 13.18 -12.30
C ILE A 41 15.89 12.75 -13.73
N GLU A 42 15.17 11.63 -13.87
CA GLU A 42 14.65 11.19 -15.17
C GLU A 42 13.66 12.23 -15.70
N GLN A 43 14.10 13.07 -16.64
CA GLN A 43 13.30 14.11 -17.27
C GLN A 43 13.20 13.87 -18.78
N GLY A 44 11.99 14.07 -19.33
CA GLY A 44 11.74 13.98 -20.76
C GLY A 44 10.97 12.74 -21.19
N TYR A 45 11.05 12.41 -22.48
CA TYR A 45 10.44 11.19 -23.03
C TYR A 45 11.37 9.99 -22.86
N ALA A 46 10.80 8.85 -22.47
CA ALA A 46 11.53 7.59 -22.35
C ALA A 46 12.17 7.17 -23.69
N GLU A 47 13.26 6.42 -23.60
CA GLU A 47 13.93 5.85 -24.77
C GLU A 47 12.98 4.88 -25.50
N GLY A 48 12.99 4.90 -26.84
CA GLY A 48 12.08 4.09 -27.67
C GLY A 48 10.68 4.66 -27.85
N VAL A 49 10.22 5.60 -27.02
CA VAL A 49 8.93 6.29 -27.24
C VAL A 49 9.11 7.35 -28.35
N PRO A 50 8.27 7.35 -29.41
CA PRO A 50 8.31 8.37 -30.43
C PRO A 50 7.91 9.73 -29.81
N VAL A 51 8.74 10.75 -30.04
CA VAL A 51 8.48 12.08 -29.51
C VAL A 51 7.41 12.77 -30.34
N PRO A 52 6.42 13.44 -29.73
CA PRO A 52 5.41 14.17 -30.48
C PRO A 52 6.05 15.27 -31.34
N LYS A 53 5.55 15.38 -32.57
CA LYS A 53 5.87 16.47 -33.49
C LYS A 53 4.73 17.49 -33.42
N SER A 54 5.04 18.73 -33.13
CA SER A 54 4.05 19.82 -33.12
C SER A 54 4.44 20.87 -34.13
N LYS A 55 3.53 21.22 -35.06
CA LYS A 55 3.72 22.27 -36.08
C LYS A 55 5.04 22.14 -36.87
N GLY A 56 5.44 20.92 -37.23
CA GLY A 56 6.66 20.64 -37.99
C GLY A 56 7.97 20.66 -37.19
N LEU A 57 7.96 21.08 -35.91
CA LEU A 57 9.12 21.00 -35.03
C LEU A 57 9.12 19.68 -34.26
N GLN A 58 10.24 18.96 -34.34
CA GLN A 58 10.49 17.80 -33.50
C GLN A 58 10.87 18.29 -32.11
N ILE A 59 10.06 17.93 -31.11
CA ILE A 59 10.36 18.25 -29.71
C ILE A 59 11.58 17.41 -29.29
N SER A 60 12.52 18.01 -28.57
CA SER A 60 13.66 17.27 -28.04
C SER A 60 13.22 16.31 -26.95
N ARG A 61 13.82 15.11 -26.88
CA ARG A 61 13.51 14.14 -25.81
C ARG A 61 13.79 14.72 -24.43
N LYS A 62 14.91 15.43 -24.28
CA LYS A 62 15.35 16.09 -23.05
C LYS A 62 15.08 17.60 -23.11
N PRO A 63 14.88 18.27 -21.95
CA PRO A 63 14.77 19.72 -21.91
C PRO A 63 16.06 20.39 -22.44
N ILE A 64 15.90 21.44 -23.24
CA ILE A 64 17.04 22.18 -23.80
C ILE A 64 17.63 23.07 -22.69
N PRO A 65 18.94 22.96 -22.37
CA PRO A 65 19.57 23.83 -21.39
C PRO A 65 19.60 25.27 -21.90
N LYS A 66 19.43 26.22 -20.99
CA LYS A 66 19.53 27.65 -21.33
C LYS A 66 20.99 28.00 -21.66
N PRO A 67 21.24 28.82 -22.69
CA PRO A 67 22.61 29.24 -23.02
C PRO A 67 23.19 30.07 -21.87
N VAL A 68 24.47 29.85 -21.59
CA VAL A 68 25.23 30.59 -20.59
C VAL A 68 25.74 31.87 -21.24
N LEU A 69 25.51 33.01 -20.59
CA LEU A 69 25.98 34.32 -21.05
C LEU A 69 26.85 34.94 -19.96
N THR A 70 28.14 35.08 -20.23
CA THR A 70 29.10 35.64 -19.27
C THR A 70 28.80 37.11 -18.99
N VAL A 71 29.32 37.64 -17.88
CA VAL A 71 29.11 39.05 -17.53
C VAL A 71 29.70 39.99 -18.58
N ASP A 72 30.88 39.68 -19.10
CA ASP A 72 31.54 40.50 -20.11
C ASP A 72 30.77 40.53 -21.43
N GLU A 73 30.29 39.38 -21.91
CA GLU A 73 29.43 39.32 -23.09
C GLU A 73 28.13 40.11 -22.88
N ARG A 74 27.57 40.06 -21.67
CA ARG A 74 26.36 40.80 -21.33
C ARG A 74 26.61 42.30 -21.29
N ILE A 75 27.72 42.74 -20.70
CA ILE A 75 28.13 44.15 -20.71
C ILE A 75 28.30 44.61 -22.17
N LYS A 76 28.95 43.81 -23.01
CA LYS A 76 29.11 44.11 -24.43
C LYS A 76 27.75 44.30 -25.12
N MET A 77 26.87 43.30 -25.05
CA MET A 77 25.57 43.31 -25.72
C MET A 77 24.60 44.41 -25.26
N PHE A 78 24.59 44.74 -23.96
CA PHE A 78 23.59 45.65 -23.39
C PHE A 78 24.11 47.06 -23.13
N ILE A 79 25.43 47.23 -22.95
CA ILE A 79 26.03 48.52 -22.56
C ILE A 79 26.87 49.08 -23.69
N GLU A 80 27.82 48.31 -24.23
CA GLU A 80 28.80 48.81 -25.20
C GLU A 80 28.19 48.92 -26.60
N ASP A 81 27.54 47.86 -27.09
CA ASP A 81 26.94 47.82 -28.43
C ASP A 81 25.77 48.81 -28.58
N ARG A 82 25.14 49.18 -27.46
CA ARG A 82 24.02 50.13 -27.40
C ARG A 82 24.45 51.55 -27.07
N ARG A 83 25.75 51.82 -26.95
CA ARG A 83 26.24 53.17 -26.68
C ARG A 83 25.96 54.07 -27.89
N PRO A 84 25.36 55.26 -27.72
CA PRO A 84 25.17 56.18 -28.80
C PRO A 84 26.54 56.62 -29.34
N LYS A 85 26.73 56.50 -30.64
CA LYS A 85 27.91 56.99 -31.34
C LYS A 85 27.71 58.49 -31.58
N VAL A 86 28.08 59.30 -30.59
CA VAL A 86 28.10 60.75 -30.73
C VAL A 86 29.49 61.15 -31.19
N GLU A 87 29.58 61.79 -32.36
CA GLU A 87 30.87 62.18 -32.96
C GLU A 87 31.51 63.37 -32.25
N ASP A 88 30.73 64.33 -31.73
CA ASP A 88 31.24 65.50 -30.99
C ASP A 88 30.28 65.94 -29.87
N GLU A 89 30.71 65.82 -28.59
CA GLU A 89 29.93 66.26 -27.42
C GLU A 89 29.68 67.78 -27.38
N SER A 90 30.55 68.55 -28.05
CA SER A 90 30.51 70.02 -28.04
C SER A 90 29.34 70.60 -28.83
N LYS A 91 28.83 69.89 -29.85
CA LYS A 91 27.75 70.33 -30.75
C LYS A 91 26.35 70.09 -30.18
N LEU A 92 26.24 69.36 -29.06
CA LEU A 92 24.96 69.04 -28.41
C LEU A 92 24.41 70.21 -27.59
N ASN A 93 23.08 70.32 -27.58
CA ASN A 93 22.36 71.22 -26.70
C ASN A 93 22.57 70.82 -25.22
N GLU A 94 22.40 71.75 -24.28
CA GLU A 94 22.59 71.48 -22.84
C GLU A 94 21.68 70.35 -22.33
N GLN A 95 20.45 70.29 -22.82
CA GLN A 95 19.50 69.23 -22.50
C GLN A 95 20.00 67.86 -22.99
N GLU A 96 20.50 67.79 -24.21
CA GLU A 96 21.04 66.56 -24.80
C GLU A 96 22.33 66.11 -24.10
N LYS A 97 23.18 67.06 -23.69
CA LYS A 97 24.35 66.79 -22.84
C LYS A 97 23.95 66.17 -21.51
N TRP A 98 22.87 66.64 -20.90
CA TRP A 98 22.35 66.10 -19.64
C TRP A 98 21.78 64.69 -19.81
N GLU A 99 21.07 64.42 -20.91
CA GLU A 99 20.58 63.08 -21.24
C GLU A 99 21.73 62.10 -21.47
N LEU A 100 22.77 62.51 -22.21
CA LEU A 100 23.98 61.71 -22.42
C LEU A 100 24.65 61.37 -21.08
N LYS A 101 24.78 62.36 -20.17
CA LYS A 101 25.33 62.15 -18.82
C LYS A 101 24.49 61.18 -18.00
N LYS A 102 23.16 61.34 -17.99
CA LYS A 102 22.24 60.40 -17.32
C LYS A 102 22.38 58.99 -17.85
N ASP A 103 22.50 58.84 -19.16
CA ASP A 103 22.69 57.53 -19.78
C ASP A 103 24.03 56.91 -19.45
N ASN A 104 25.10 57.70 -19.40
CA ASN A 104 26.40 57.24 -18.93
C ASN A 104 26.33 56.74 -17.48
N ILE A 105 25.71 57.50 -16.58
CA ILE A 105 25.51 57.10 -15.17
C ILE A 105 24.69 55.80 -15.07
N ARG A 106 23.60 55.66 -15.84
CA ARG A 106 22.79 54.43 -15.89
C ARG A 106 23.62 53.23 -16.36
N ARG A 107 24.44 53.42 -17.39
CA ARG A 107 25.34 52.40 -17.93
C ARG A 107 26.40 51.99 -16.91
N GLU A 108 27.02 52.94 -16.22
CA GLU A 108 28.00 52.70 -15.17
C GLU A 108 27.41 51.89 -14.01
N TYR A 109 26.26 52.33 -13.47
CA TYR A 109 25.60 51.58 -12.40
C TYR A 109 25.16 50.18 -12.83
N LEU A 110 24.70 50.01 -14.08
CA LEU A 110 24.36 48.69 -14.59
C LEU A 110 25.60 47.79 -14.73
N LYS A 111 26.71 48.34 -15.20
CA LYS A 111 28.01 47.64 -15.31
C LYS A 111 28.50 47.22 -13.93
N GLU A 112 28.47 48.12 -12.95
CA GLU A 112 28.83 47.81 -11.57
C GLU A 112 27.92 46.76 -10.95
N ALA A 113 26.60 46.86 -11.17
CA ALA A 113 25.64 45.89 -10.65
C ALA A 113 25.91 44.48 -11.17
N TYR A 114 26.29 44.34 -12.44
CA TYR A 114 26.65 43.05 -13.02
C TYR A 114 27.93 42.48 -12.41
N LYS A 115 28.99 43.29 -12.30
CA LYS A 115 30.27 42.84 -11.69
C LYS A 115 30.11 42.46 -10.22
N ARG A 116 29.42 43.28 -9.42
CA ARG A 116 29.18 42.98 -8.00
C ARG A 116 28.36 41.71 -7.78
N GLU A 117 27.36 41.46 -8.63
CA GLU A 117 26.55 40.24 -8.49
C GLU A 117 27.32 38.99 -8.93
N GLU A 118 28.22 39.08 -9.91
CA GLU A 118 29.15 38.00 -10.27
C GLU A 118 30.08 37.64 -9.10
N GLU A 119 30.74 38.63 -8.50
CA GLU A 119 31.59 38.44 -7.32
C GLU A 119 30.80 37.80 -6.17
N ARG A 120 29.58 38.26 -5.93
CA ARG A 120 28.68 37.71 -4.91
C ARG A 120 28.35 36.24 -5.20
N LEU A 121 28.03 35.88 -6.44
CA LEU A 121 27.71 34.51 -6.84
C LEU A 121 28.92 33.59 -6.68
N SER A 122 30.09 34.04 -7.13
CA SER A 122 31.36 33.32 -6.94
C SER A 122 31.62 33.03 -5.46
N ARG A 123 31.50 34.06 -4.60
CA ARG A 123 31.65 33.90 -3.14
C ARG A 123 30.63 32.93 -2.54
N LEU A 124 29.39 32.93 -3.02
CA LEU A 124 28.37 31.98 -2.55
C LEU A 124 28.72 30.54 -2.94
N ASP A 125 29.28 30.32 -4.12
CA ASP A 125 29.69 28.99 -4.57
C ASP A 125 30.91 28.49 -3.79
N GLU A 126 31.88 29.35 -3.49
CA GLU A 126 32.99 29.03 -2.59
C GLU A 126 32.50 28.63 -1.19
N LEU A 127 31.55 29.39 -0.63
CA LEU A 127 30.97 29.09 0.68
C LEU A 127 30.22 27.76 0.68
N LYS A 128 29.46 27.45 -0.38
CA LYS A 128 28.81 26.16 -0.56
C LYS A 128 29.82 25.03 -0.67
N ALA A 129 30.87 25.18 -1.47
CA ALA A 129 31.92 24.18 -1.63
C ALA A 129 32.64 23.90 -0.30
N LYS A 130 32.96 24.94 0.48
CA LYS A 130 33.53 24.81 1.84
C LYS A 130 32.59 24.06 2.78
N LYS A 131 31.30 24.41 2.75
CA LYS A 131 30.28 23.74 3.56
C LYS A 131 30.17 22.26 3.18
N ASP A 132 30.03 21.95 1.90
CA ASP A 132 29.96 20.57 1.40
C ASP A 132 31.19 19.75 1.79
N ALA A 133 32.39 20.33 1.68
CA ALA A 133 33.63 19.68 2.07
C ALA A 133 33.66 19.40 3.59
N SER A 134 33.21 20.36 4.40
CA SER A 134 33.10 20.18 5.86
C SER A 134 32.07 19.12 6.24
N ASP A 135 30.92 19.07 5.55
CA ASP A 135 29.87 18.08 5.76
C ASP A 135 30.33 16.68 5.32
N ALA A 136 31.05 16.58 4.20
CA ALA A 136 31.66 15.35 3.73
C ALA A 136 32.72 14.83 4.72
N ALA A 137 33.59 15.71 5.22
CA ALA A 137 34.59 15.36 6.23
C ALA A 137 33.93 14.96 7.57
N ALA A 138 32.84 15.61 7.97
CA ALA A 138 32.09 15.24 9.16
C ALA A 138 31.41 13.87 9.00
N LYS A 139 30.86 13.57 7.81
CA LYS A 139 30.26 12.27 7.49
C LYS A 139 31.29 11.15 7.46
N SER A 140 32.44 11.36 6.81
CA SER A 140 33.51 10.36 6.77
C SER A 140 34.07 10.11 8.18
N LYS A 141 34.25 11.15 8.99
CA LYS A 141 34.59 11.00 10.42
C LYS A 141 33.55 10.15 11.14
N LYS A 142 32.25 10.42 11.01
CA LYS A 142 31.21 9.58 11.65
C LYS A 142 31.18 8.13 11.18
N GLN A 143 31.50 7.87 9.90
CA GLN A 143 31.55 6.52 9.35
C GLN A 143 32.80 5.75 9.82
N HIS A 144 33.92 6.44 10.01
CA HIS A 144 35.20 5.82 10.40
C HIS A 144 35.49 5.88 11.90
N THR A 145 34.81 6.76 12.64
CA THR A 145 34.80 6.73 14.10
C THR A 145 33.99 5.51 14.51
N GLY A 146 34.67 4.38 14.62
CA GLY A 146 34.15 3.25 15.39
C GLY A 146 33.94 3.66 16.85
N ASP A 147 33.16 2.88 17.57
CA ASP A 147 32.99 3.05 19.01
C ASP A 147 34.35 3.12 19.72
N SER A 148 34.47 3.95 20.76
CA SER A 148 35.72 4.08 21.50
C SER A 148 36.11 2.74 22.13
N GLU A 149 37.41 2.50 22.32
CA GLU A 149 37.89 1.25 22.90
C GLU A 149 37.28 0.98 24.28
N SER A 150 37.08 2.05 25.07
CA SER A 150 36.37 2.00 26.34
C SER A 150 34.92 1.55 26.22
N THR A 151 34.17 2.00 25.20
CA THR A 151 32.77 1.59 25.01
C THR A 151 32.68 0.16 24.48
N LYS A 152 33.63 -0.26 23.62
CA LYS A 152 33.69 -1.65 23.15
C LYS A 152 33.91 -2.66 24.28
N LEU A 153 34.68 -2.28 25.30
CA LEU A 153 35.00 -3.16 26.44
C LEU A 153 34.01 -3.05 27.60
N THR A 154 33.24 -1.96 27.70
CA THR A 154 32.28 -1.76 28.80
C THR A 154 30.85 -2.15 28.43
N LEU A 155 30.49 -2.09 27.15
CA LEU A 155 29.18 -2.55 26.69
C LEU A 155 29.17 -4.08 26.52
N PRO A 156 28.08 -4.76 26.91
CA PRO A 156 27.96 -6.20 26.68
C PRO A 156 27.94 -6.50 25.17
N THR A 157 28.73 -7.49 24.75
CA THR A 157 28.85 -7.90 23.35
C THR A 157 27.67 -8.81 22.96
N ILE A 158 26.91 -8.42 21.94
CA ILE A 158 25.79 -9.19 21.36
C ILE A 158 26.17 -9.70 19.95
N ASP A 159 27.46 -9.67 19.61
CA ASP A 159 27.97 -9.89 18.26
C ASP A 159 27.49 -11.21 17.63
N SER A 160 27.38 -12.29 18.40
CA SER A 160 26.89 -13.57 17.89
C SER A 160 25.44 -13.54 17.39
N TYR A 161 24.59 -12.66 17.93
CA TYR A 161 23.20 -12.51 17.51
C TYR A 161 23.03 -11.54 16.34
N LEU A 162 23.95 -10.57 16.22
CA LEU A 162 23.98 -9.61 15.12
C LEU A 162 24.69 -10.18 13.88
N GLN A 163 25.58 -11.15 14.07
CA GLN A 163 26.26 -11.86 13.01
C GLN A 163 25.34 -12.92 12.40
N GLY A 164 24.51 -12.50 11.45
CA GLY A 164 23.68 -13.41 10.66
C GLY A 164 22.53 -12.73 9.94
N SER A 165 21.83 -13.49 9.10
CA SER A 165 20.55 -13.04 8.58
C SER A 165 19.53 -13.02 9.72
N LEU A 166 18.79 -11.91 9.87
CA LEU A 166 17.70 -11.80 10.84
C LEU A 166 16.64 -12.90 10.67
N MET A 167 16.52 -13.44 9.45
CA MET A 167 15.62 -14.55 9.15
C MET A 167 16.35 -15.70 8.46
N ARG A 168 16.13 -16.91 8.97
CA ARG A 168 16.52 -18.14 8.28
C ARG A 168 15.54 -18.43 7.14
N ASN A 169 16.04 -18.50 5.91
CA ASN A 169 15.25 -18.95 4.78
C ASN A 169 14.91 -20.44 4.94
N ARG A 170 13.71 -20.84 4.52
CA ARG A 170 13.28 -22.24 4.58
C ARG A 170 14.10 -23.08 3.60
N THR A 171 14.36 -24.33 3.97
CA THR A 171 14.94 -25.31 3.04
C THR A 171 13.88 -25.77 2.03
N PRO A 172 14.26 -26.23 0.83
CA PRO A 172 13.29 -26.70 -0.17
C PRO A 172 12.41 -27.85 0.36
N ASN A 173 12.96 -28.69 1.24
CA ASN A 173 12.23 -29.77 1.90
C ASN A 173 11.15 -29.24 2.86
N GLU A 174 11.49 -28.22 3.67
CA GLU A 174 10.51 -27.56 4.56
C GLU A 174 9.38 -26.90 3.77
N GLU A 175 9.71 -26.28 2.62
CA GLU A 175 8.70 -25.68 1.75
C GLU A 175 7.78 -26.73 1.10
N ALA A 176 8.32 -27.88 0.69
CA ALA A 176 7.52 -28.98 0.15
C ALA A 176 6.53 -29.51 1.19
N ILE A 177 6.99 -29.79 2.41
CA ILE A 177 6.13 -30.26 3.51
C ILE A 177 5.04 -29.23 3.82
N LEU A 178 5.38 -27.93 3.82
CA LEU A 178 4.43 -26.86 4.07
C LEU A 178 3.36 -26.82 2.97
N LYS A 179 3.76 -26.93 1.70
CA LYS A 179 2.82 -26.99 0.56
C LYS A 179 1.88 -28.20 0.70
N GLU A 180 2.39 -29.37 1.02
CA GLU A 180 1.57 -30.56 1.24
C GLU A 180 0.55 -30.35 2.37
N LYS A 181 0.99 -29.84 3.54
CA LYS A 181 0.08 -29.51 4.66
C LYS A 181 -1.02 -28.53 4.25
N ARG A 182 -0.68 -27.50 3.45
CA ARG A 182 -1.68 -26.55 2.92
C ARG A 182 -2.68 -27.23 1.99
N THR A 183 -2.21 -28.08 1.09
CA THR A 183 -3.10 -28.80 0.17
C THR A 183 -4.01 -29.78 0.89
N LEU A 184 -3.49 -30.46 1.92
CA LEU A 184 -4.28 -31.35 2.79
C LEU A 184 -5.37 -30.54 3.48
N ASN A 185 -5.02 -29.43 4.14
CA ASN A 185 -5.99 -28.59 4.85
C ASN A 185 -7.08 -28.05 3.93
N ARG A 186 -6.75 -27.66 2.70
CA ARG A 186 -7.75 -27.24 1.71
C ARG A 186 -8.68 -28.39 1.35
N LYS A 187 -8.12 -29.55 0.98
CA LYS A 187 -8.92 -30.73 0.60
C LYS A 187 -9.82 -31.22 1.73
N THR A 188 -9.36 -31.16 2.99
CA THR A 188 -10.19 -31.57 4.13
C THR A 188 -11.34 -30.61 4.40
N LEU A 189 -11.14 -29.30 4.20
CA LEU A 189 -12.22 -28.31 4.29
C LEU A 189 -13.26 -28.52 3.17
N GLU A 190 -12.80 -28.67 1.92
CA GLU A 190 -13.68 -28.95 0.78
C GLU A 190 -14.49 -30.24 0.99
N LEU A 191 -13.85 -31.29 1.51
CA LEU A 191 -14.50 -32.55 1.82
C LEU A 191 -15.57 -32.36 2.91
N LYS A 192 -15.26 -31.65 4.00
CA LYS A 192 -16.23 -31.36 5.06
C LYS A 192 -17.43 -30.57 4.55
N GLU A 193 -17.23 -29.61 3.66
CA GLU A 193 -18.34 -28.87 3.04
C GLU A 193 -19.22 -29.76 2.17
N ARG A 194 -18.61 -30.66 1.39
CA ARG A 194 -19.35 -31.64 0.59
C ARG A 194 -20.14 -32.60 1.47
N GLU A 195 -19.57 -33.06 2.58
CA GLU A 195 -20.27 -33.90 3.56
C GLU A 195 -21.45 -33.17 4.19
N LYS A 196 -21.28 -31.89 4.56
CA LYS A 196 -22.39 -31.06 5.07
C LYS A 196 -23.52 -30.92 4.05
N LYS A 197 -23.20 -30.62 2.79
CA LYS A 197 -24.20 -30.54 1.71
C LYS A 197 -24.90 -31.88 1.48
N ALA A 198 -24.16 -32.98 1.51
CA ALA A 198 -24.72 -34.32 1.40
C ALA A 198 -25.66 -34.66 2.58
N ASN A 199 -25.30 -34.28 3.81
CA ASN A 199 -26.17 -34.42 4.97
C ASN A 199 -27.45 -33.59 4.84
N GLN A 200 -27.36 -32.35 4.36
CA GLN A 200 -28.54 -31.50 4.11
C GLN A 200 -29.46 -32.09 3.03
N LEU A 201 -28.88 -32.64 1.97
CA LEU A 201 -29.65 -33.32 0.93
C LEU A 201 -30.35 -34.56 1.50
N LEU A 202 -29.66 -35.34 2.33
CA LEU A 202 -30.21 -36.51 3.00
C LEU A 202 -31.35 -36.12 3.95
N GLU A 203 -31.18 -35.05 4.72
CA GLU A 203 -32.23 -34.48 5.57
C GLU A 203 -33.44 -34.05 4.75
N LEU A 204 -33.22 -33.38 3.60
CA LEU A 204 -34.25 -33.01 2.65
C LEU A 204 -34.98 -34.24 2.10
N TYR A 205 -34.24 -35.31 1.75
CA TYR A 205 -34.84 -36.56 1.30
C TYR A 205 -35.72 -37.20 2.39
N HIS A 206 -35.28 -37.13 3.65
CA HIS A 206 -36.07 -37.63 4.77
C HIS A 206 -37.30 -36.79 5.09
N SER A 207 -37.26 -35.49 4.82
CA SER A 207 -38.40 -34.57 4.97
C SER A 207 -39.32 -34.56 3.75
N ALA A 208 -38.83 -34.94 2.57
CA ALA A 208 -39.61 -35.01 1.34
C ALA A 208 -40.83 -35.93 1.44
N ALA A 209 -40.79 -36.95 2.30
CA ALA A 209 -41.96 -37.78 2.62
C ALA A 209 -43.13 -37.01 3.25
N LYS A 210 -42.91 -35.77 3.70
CA LYS A 210 -43.94 -34.87 4.24
C LYS A 210 -44.29 -33.74 3.26
N PHE A 211 -43.63 -33.67 2.11
CA PHE A 211 -43.93 -32.64 1.11
C PHE A 211 -45.16 -33.06 0.32
N ILE A 212 -46.05 -32.10 0.11
CA ILE A 212 -47.23 -32.26 -0.71
C ILE A 212 -46.81 -32.06 -2.16
N THR A 213 -46.98 -33.07 -2.98
CA THR A 213 -46.56 -33.06 -4.39
C THR A 213 -47.73 -33.23 -5.35
N THR A 214 -48.82 -33.85 -4.91
CA THR A 214 -50.04 -34.07 -5.70
C THR A 214 -51.24 -33.29 -5.13
N GLU A 215 -52.27 -33.09 -5.95
CA GLU A 215 -53.50 -32.40 -5.52
C GLU A 215 -54.29 -33.21 -4.48
N GLU A 216 -54.19 -34.53 -4.52
CA GLU A 216 -54.81 -35.42 -3.53
C GLU A 216 -54.17 -35.24 -2.15
N GLU A 217 -52.83 -35.30 -2.08
CA GLU A 217 -52.07 -35.02 -0.86
C GLU A 217 -52.34 -33.62 -0.29
N LEU A 218 -52.66 -32.65 -1.16
CA LEU A 218 -52.98 -31.29 -0.74
C LEU A 218 -54.32 -31.24 -0.01
N ASN A 219 -55.36 -31.87 -0.55
CA ASN A 219 -56.67 -31.90 0.08
C ASN A 219 -56.60 -32.61 1.43
N ASP A 220 -55.91 -33.75 1.50
CA ASP A 220 -55.70 -34.49 2.75
C ASP A 220 -54.96 -33.65 3.80
N ALA A 221 -53.91 -32.93 3.39
CA ALA A 221 -53.16 -32.05 4.29
C ALA A 221 -53.99 -30.85 4.75
N VAL A 222 -54.86 -30.28 3.90
CA VAL A 222 -55.80 -29.21 4.26
C VAL A 222 -56.80 -29.71 5.29
N HIS A 223 -57.42 -30.87 5.07
CA HIS A 223 -58.32 -31.49 6.06
C HIS A 223 -57.60 -31.75 7.38
N GLN A 224 -56.39 -32.30 7.36
CA GLN A 224 -55.61 -32.56 8.56
C GLN A 224 -55.25 -31.26 9.31
N ALA A 225 -54.83 -30.22 8.60
CA ALA A 225 -54.45 -28.94 9.19
C ALA A 225 -55.64 -28.20 9.82
N PHE A 226 -56.82 -28.24 9.18
CA PHE A 226 -58.01 -27.49 9.60
C PHE A 226 -59.01 -28.27 10.46
N GLU A 227 -58.95 -29.60 10.51
CA GLU A 227 -59.88 -30.40 11.32
C GLU A 227 -59.20 -31.02 12.54
N VAL A 228 -57.94 -31.46 12.41
CA VAL A 228 -57.22 -32.20 13.47
C VAL A 228 -56.24 -31.30 14.22
N ASP A 229 -55.50 -30.44 13.52
CA ASP A 229 -54.39 -29.70 14.12
C ASP A 229 -54.77 -28.31 14.68
N VAL A 230 -56.01 -27.84 14.53
CA VAL A 230 -56.48 -26.54 15.10
C VAL A 230 -56.30 -26.50 16.63
N GLY A 231 -56.62 -27.60 17.31
CA GLY A 231 -56.42 -27.73 18.76
C GLY A 231 -54.94 -27.82 19.16
N ARG A 232 -54.08 -28.33 18.28
CA ARG A 232 -52.62 -28.35 18.51
C ARG A 232 -52.02 -26.96 18.30
N PHE A 233 -52.52 -26.19 17.34
CA PHE A 233 -52.04 -24.84 17.06
C PHE A 233 -52.33 -23.89 18.23
N ASP A 234 -53.54 -23.92 18.79
CA ASP A 234 -53.90 -23.13 19.98
C ASP A 234 -53.12 -23.56 21.23
N SER A 235 -52.89 -24.86 21.42
CA SER A 235 -52.07 -25.36 22.53
C SER A 235 -50.60 -24.93 22.40
N ASN A 236 -50.07 -24.90 21.17
CA ASN A 236 -48.72 -24.45 20.89
C ASN A 236 -48.57 -22.94 21.04
N ILE A 237 -49.56 -22.13 20.65
CA ILE A 237 -49.56 -20.67 20.85
C ILE A 237 -49.61 -20.34 22.34
N SER A 238 -50.49 -20.99 23.11
CA SER A 238 -50.52 -20.83 24.58
C SER A 238 -49.19 -21.25 25.22
N ALA A 239 -48.61 -22.37 24.79
CA ALA A 239 -47.29 -22.79 25.25
C ALA A 239 -46.15 -21.85 24.83
N ILE A 240 -46.24 -21.17 23.68
CA ILE A 240 -45.28 -20.14 23.23
C ILE A 240 -45.46 -18.85 24.04
N GLY A 241 -46.71 -18.46 24.33
CA GLY A 241 -47.03 -17.33 25.20
C GLY A 241 -46.52 -17.52 26.62
N GLU A 242 -46.65 -18.71 27.19
CA GLU A 242 -46.01 -19.09 28.46
C GLU A 242 -44.48 -19.10 28.36
N LYS A 243 -43.91 -19.59 27.24
CA LYS A 243 -42.44 -19.60 27.02
C LYS A 243 -41.82 -18.21 26.94
N LEU A 244 -42.54 -17.22 26.42
CA LEU A 244 -42.09 -15.82 26.33
C LEU A 244 -42.25 -15.07 27.66
N ARG A 245 -43.22 -15.48 28.49
CA ARG A 245 -43.48 -14.87 29.81
C ARG A 245 -42.63 -15.47 30.93
N SER A 246 -42.27 -16.73 30.83
CA SER A 246 -41.38 -17.42 31.77
C SER A 246 -39.93 -17.38 31.26
N GLY A 247 -39.12 -16.47 31.81
CA GLY A 247 -37.72 -16.23 31.44
C GLY A 247 -36.73 -17.36 31.75
N GLY A 248 -37.17 -18.61 31.81
CA GLY A 248 -36.31 -19.77 32.09
C GLY A 248 -36.96 -21.08 31.64
N ASN A 249 -36.72 -21.47 30.38
CA ASN A 249 -37.12 -22.79 29.86
C ASN A 249 -35.90 -23.63 29.50
N VAL A 250 -35.28 -24.21 30.52
CA VAL A 250 -34.17 -25.16 30.39
C VAL A 250 -34.66 -26.54 29.90
N PHE A 251 -35.88 -26.96 30.25
CA PHE A 251 -36.37 -28.32 30.03
C PHE A 251 -36.87 -28.63 28.61
N THR A 252 -37.57 -27.72 27.92
CA THR A 252 -38.05 -28.01 26.54
C THR A 252 -36.96 -27.92 25.48
N ASN A 253 -35.91 -27.14 25.77
CA ASN A 253 -34.68 -27.16 24.99
C ASN A 253 -33.86 -28.42 25.30
N LEU A 254 -33.98 -29.00 26.50
CA LEU A 254 -33.27 -30.22 26.88
C LEU A 254 -33.68 -31.40 25.99
N ASP A 255 -34.97 -31.63 25.73
CA ASP A 255 -35.41 -32.77 24.90
C ASP A 255 -35.01 -32.60 23.43
N LYS A 256 -35.14 -31.39 22.87
CA LYS A 256 -34.68 -31.09 21.51
C LYS A 256 -33.17 -31.23 21.39
N ASN A 257 -32.43 -30.71 22.36
CA ASN A 257 -30.98 -30.83 22.40
C ASN A 257 -30.54 -32.28 22.64
N ALA A 258 -31.25 -33.04 23.47
CA ALA A 258 -30.98 -34.46 23.72
C ALA A 258 -31.17 -35.29 22.45
N ASN A 259 -32.27 -35.05 21.72
CA ASN A 259 -32.51 -35.70 20.44
C ASN A 259 -31.46 -35.30 19.38
N LEU A 260 -31.06 -34.01 19.33
CA LEU A 260 -29.97 -33.57 18.45
C LEU A 260 -28.62 -34.20 18.82
N LEU A 261 -28.31 -34.29 20.11
CA LEU A 261 -27.09 -34.92 20.63
C LEU A 261 -27.08 -36.43 20.38
N GLN A 262 -28.20 -37.11 20.60
CA GLN A 262 -28.37 -38.54 20.32
C GLN A 262 -28.22 -38.81 18.82
N ASN A 263 -28.87 -38.00 17.97
CA ASN A 263 -28.73 -38.08 16.53
C ASN A 263 -27.27 -37.86 16.10
N HIS A 264 -26.59 -36.86 16.66
CA HIS A 264 -25.18 -36.61 16.37
C HIS A 264 -24.27 -37.75 16.85
N ALA A 265 -24.50 -38.28 18.05
CA ALA A 265 -23.71 -39.36 18.64
C ALA A 265 -23.88 -40.69 17.89
N LEU A 266 -25.10 -40.98 17.42
CA LEU A 266 -25.41 -42.19 16.65
C LEU A 266 -25.23 -42.01 15.14
N GLY A 267 -24.81 -40.83 14.67
CA GLY A 267 -24.68 -40.52 13.25
C GLY A 267 -25.99 -40.60 12.47
N GLN A 268 -27.11 -40.32 13.13
CA GLN A 268 -28.47 -40.33 12.60
C GLN A 268 -28.98 -38.92 12.29
N ILE A 269 -29.98 -38.82 11.43
CA ILE A 269 -30.68 -37.57 11.10
C ILE A 269 -32.17 -37.78 11.41
N ASN A 270 -32.68 -37.13 12.45
CA ASN A 270 -34.07 -37.25 12.90
C ASN A 270 -34.52 -38.72 13.10
N GLY A 271 -33.69 -39.54 13.76
CA GLY A 271 -33.96 -40.96 14.02
C GLY A 271 -33.83 -41.89 12.80
N LYS A 272 -33.43 -41.37 11.63
CA LYS A 272 -33.16 -42.13 10.40
C LYS A 272 -31.64 -42.23 10.16
N PRO A 273 -31.15 -43.23 9.40
CA PRO A 273 -29.72 -43.44 9.19
C PRO A 273 -29.06 -42.23 8.49
N GLY A 274 -27.97 -41.71 9.05
CA GLY A 274 -27.22 -40.61 8.44
C GLY A 274 -26.22 -41.08 7.39
N LEU A 275 -25.49 -40.10 6.82
CA LEU A 275 -24.62 -40.30 5.66
C LEU A 275 -23.53 -41.34 5.86
N GLN A 276 -22.96 -41.45 7.07
CA GLN A 276 -21.89 -42.41 7.35
C GLN A 276 -22.42 -43.85 7.28
N ALA A 277 -23.55 -44.13 7.91
CA ALA A 277 -24.19 -45.44 7.85
C ALA A 277 -24.54 -45.83 6.40
N ILE A 278 -25.06 -44.89 5.60
CA ILE A 278 -25.36 -45.13 4.17
C ILE A 278 -24.07 -45.38 3.37
N LYS A 279 -23.01 -44.62 3.63
CA LYS A 279 -21.72 -44.82 2.95
C LYS A 279 -21.11 -46.18 3.29
N GLU A 280 -21.24 -46.63 4.54
CA GLU A 280 -20.75 -47.93 5.00
C GLU A 280 -21.54 -49.10 4.43
N THR A 281 -22.86 -48.95 4.25
CA THR A 281 -23.69 -49.97 3.59
C THR A 281 -23.41 -50.04 2.09
N ILE A 282 -23.31 -48.89 1.40
CA ILE A 282 -22.99 -48.83 -0.04
C ILE A 282 -21.58 -49.36 -0.32
N SER A 283 -20.60 -49.05 0.54
CA SER A 283 -19.23 -49.55 0.38
C SER A 283 -19.05 -51.03 0.74
N GLY A 284 -20.10 -51.70 1.27
CA GLY A 284 -20.05 -53.09 1.71
C GLY A 284 -19.11 -53.34 2.90
N ARG A 285 -18.52 -52.29 3.47
CA ARG A 285 -17.54 -52.39 4.57
C ARG A 285 -18.19 -52.94 5.83
N ALA A 286 -19.41 -52.52 6.13
CA ALA A 286 -20.15 -53.00 7.29
C ALA A 286 -20.48 -54.50 7.20
N GLN A 287 -20.80 -55.01 6.01
CA GLN A 287 -21.05 -56.44 5.80
C GLN A 287 -19.77 -57.26 5.97
N LYS A 288 -18.65 -56.78 5.41
CA LYS A 288 -17.34 -57.43 5.61
C LYS A 288 -16.97 -57.50 7.08
N LEU A 289 -17.12 -56.40 7.83
CA LEU A 289 -16.84 -56.38 9.27
C LEU A 289 -17.74 -57.33 10.07
N ARG A 290 -19.00 -57.51 9.67
CA ARG A 290 -19.89 -58.50 10.32
C ARG A 290 -19.44 -59.93 10.04
N ILE A 291 -19.14 -60.24 8.78
CA ILE A 291 -18.64 -61.56 8.39
C ILE A 291 -17.32 -61.87 9.12
N ASP A 292 -16.39 -60.91 9.17
CA ASP A 292 -15.11 -61.05 9.87
C ASP A 292 -15.31 -61.24 11.38
N ALA A 293 -16.29 -60.55 11.98
CA ALA A 293 -16.63 -60.70 13.40
C ALA A 293 -17.29 -62.06 13.71
N ASP A 294 -18.19 -62.53 12.85
CA ASP A 294 -18.84 -63.83 13.00
C ASP A 294 -17.81 -64.96 12.85
N LEU A 295 -16.91 -64.87 11.87
CA LEU A 295 -15.77 -65.78 11.72
C LEU A 295 -14.81 -65.73 12.91
N ALA A 296 -14.56 -64.55 13.50
CA ALA A 296 -13.73 -64.44 14.69
C ALA A 296 -14.39 -65.07 15.93
N ASN A 297 -15.71 -64.93 16.07
CA ASN A 297 -16.47 -65.52 17.17
C ASN A 297 -16.54 -67.06 17.05
N GLU A 298 -16.73 -67.59 15.84
CA GLU A 298 -16.70 -69.04 15.56
C GLU A 298 -15.33 -69.64 15.87
N ASN A 299 -14.24 -68.96 15.50
CA ASN A 299 -12.86 -69.37 15.81
C ASN A 299 -12.50 -69.24 17.30
N SER A 300 -13.22 -68.44 18.08
CA SER A 300 -13.03 -68.31 19.53
C SER A 300 -13.85 -69.28 20.38
N SER A 301 -14.80 -69.98 19.74
CA SER A 301 -15.75 -70.92 20.36
C SER A 301 -15.37 -72.39 20.12
N SER A 302 -14.24 -72.64 19.44
CA SER A 302 -13.62 -73.96 19.20
C SER A 302 -12.29 -74.05 19.95
#